data_AF-A0AAW2L807-F1
#
_entry.id   AF-A0AAW2L807-F1
#
_cell.length_a   1.000
_cell.length_b   1.000
_cell.length_c   1.000
_cell.angle_alpha   90.00
_cell.angle_beta   90.00
_cell.angle_gamma   90.00
#
_symmetry.space_group_name_H-M   'P 1'
#
loop_
_entity.id
_entity.type
_entity.pdbx_description
1 polymer ?
#
loop_
_entity_poly.entity_id
_entity_poly.type
_entity_poly.pdbx_seq_one_letter_code
_entity_poly.pdbx_strand_id
1 'polypeptide(L)'
;MAKPVLSDRLARWYLQLQQFEITYVPQKAVKGQVLADFLADHPMPAEWELSDDLPDEDVLVIEVTPPWKMYFDGASHKEGAGAGVVFVTSEGEVLPYSFTLTQNCSNNVAEYQALILGLEIAVDAKQLPLKVYGDSQLVVNQLLGLYEVKKPELLPYHNYAKD
;
A
#
# COMPACT_ATOMS: atom_id res chain seq x y z
N MET A 1 -6.44 -50.70 -8.16
CA MET A 1 -5.07 -50.15 -8.08
C MET A 1 -5.10 -48.76 -8.71
N ALA A 2 -4.99 -47.70 -7.92
CA ALA A 2 -5.03 -46.33 -8.42
C ALA A 2 -3.65 -45.93 -8.96
N LYS A 3 -3.58 -45.45 -10.21
CA LYS A 3 -2.37 -44.82 -10.74
C LYS A 3 -2.19 -43.47 -10.03
N PRO A 4 -1.02 -43.17 -9.46
CA PRO A 4 -0.78 -41.84 -8.92
C PRO A 4 -0.73 -40.85 -10.09
N VAL A 5 -1.65 -39.89 -10.09
CA VAL A 5 -1.60 -38.76 -11.02
C VAL A 5 -0.65 -37.74 -10.43
N LEU A 6 0.53 -37.59 -11.04
CA LEU A 6 1.47 -36.51 -10.73
C LEU A 6 0.87 -35.19 -11.24
N SER A 7 0.08 -34.52 -10.40
CA SER A 7 -0.67 -33.30 -10.75
C SER A 7 0.10 -32.00 -10.52
N ASP A 8 1.34 -32.06 -10.03
CA ASP A 8 2.11 -30.88 -9.67
C ASP A 8 2.95 -30.35 -10.86
N ARG A 9 3.08 -29.03 -10.97
CA ARG A 9 3.82 -28.34 -12.04
C ARG A 9 5.27 -28.82 -12.11
N LEU A 10 5.90 -29.03 -10.95
CA LEU A 10 7.26 -29.55 -10.85
C LEU A 10 7.39 -30.98 -11.37
N ALA A 11 6.39 -31.84 -11.15
CA ALA A 11 6.41 -33.21 -11.61
C ALA A 11 6.28 -33.30 -13.15
N ARG A 12 5.51 -32.39 -13.75
CA ARG A 12 5.42 -32.27 -15.22
C ARG A 12 6.76 -31.85 -15.82
N TRP A 13 7.40 -30.82 -15.26
CA TRP A 13 8.74 -30.41 -15.68
C TRP A 13 9.77 -31.53 -15.50
N TYR A 14 9.74 -32.23 -14.36
CA TYR A 14 10.63 -33.36 -14.11
C TYR A 14 10.50 -34.44 -15.19
N LEU A 15 9.28 -34.86 -15.54
CA LEU A 15 9.04 -35.85 -16.60
C LEU A 15 9.57 -35.39 -17.96
N GLN A 16 9.43 -34.10 -18.28
CA GLN A 16 9.85 -33.54 -19.56
C GLN A 16 11.38 -33.38 -19.65
N LEU A 17 12.02 -33.11 -18.53
CA LEU A 17 13.46 -32.90 -18.42
C LEU A 17 14.24 -34.21 -18.26
N GLN A 18 13.59 -35.28 -17.79
CA GLN A 18 14.22 -36.60 -17.57
C GLN A 18 14.78 -37.22 -18.86
N GLN A 19 14.27 -36.86 -20.04
CA GLN A 19 14.77 -37.38 -21.31
C GLN A 19 16.16 -36.82 -21.71
N PHE A 20 16.68 -35.84 -20.97
CA PHE A 20 17.96 -35.20 -21.25
C PHE A 20 18.97 -35.45 -20.14
N GLU A 21 20.24 -35.63 -20.51
CA GLU A 21 21.35 -35.61 -19.57
C GLU A 21 21.69 -34.16 -19.21
N ILE A 22 21.11 -33.65 -18.11
CA ILE A 22 21.28 -32.27 -17.68
C ILE A 22 22.55 -32.14 -16.83
N THR A 23 23.50 -31.36 -17.30
CA THR A 23 24.69 -30.99 -16.53
C THR A 23 24.54 -29.56 -16.02
N TYR A 24 24.63 -29.35 -14.71
CA TYR A 24 24.56 -28.02 -14.13
C TYR A 24 25.90 -27.28 -14.31
N VAL A 25 25.84 -26.05 -14.83
CA VAL A 25 27.01 -25.18 -15.02
C VAL A 25 26.72 -23.84 -14.34
N PRO A 26 27.66 -23.25 -13.58
CA PRO A 26 27.45 -21.96 -12.94
C PRO A 26 27.13 -20.87 -13.96
N GLN A 27 26.10 -20.07 -13.67
CA GLN A 27 25.58 -19.06 -14.57
C GLN A 27 26.60 -17.94 -14.78
N LYS A 28 27.08 -17.80 -16.03
CA LYS A 28 27.78 -16.60 -16.47
C LYS A 28 26.75 -15.62 -17.02
N ALA A 29 26.87 -14.34 -16.68
CA ALA A 29 25.97 -13.32 -17.23
C ALA A 29 25.96 -13.40 -18.76
N VAL A 30 24.78 -13.67 -19.33
CA VAL A 30 24.60 -13.66 -20.78
C VAL A 30 24.65 -12.20 -21.21
N LYS A 31 25.63 -11.83 -22.04
CA LYS A 31 25.64 -10.50 -22.65
C LYS A 31 24.38 -10.40 -23.51
N GLY A 32 23.52 -9.41 -23.25
CA GLY A 32 22.27 -9.22 -24.00
C GLY A 32 22.46 -9.17 -25.52
N GLN A 33 23.66 -8.79 -25.97
CA GLN A 33 24.06 -8.86 -27.38
C GLN A 33 23.90 -10.26 -28.00
N VAL A 34 24.25 -11.33 -27.28
CA VAL A 34 24.16 -12.71 -27.81
C VAL A 34 22.71 -13.10 -28.07
N LEU A 35 21.79 -12.62 -27.24
CA LEU A 35 20.36 -12.85 -27.43
C LEU A 35 19.81 -12.04 -28.61
N ALA A 36 20.27 -10.79 -28.76
CA ALA A 36 19.90 -9.94 -29.90
C ALA A 36 20.41 -10.50 -31.23
N ASP A 37 21.67 -10.94 -31.28
CA ASP A 37 22.28 -11.54 -32.47
C ASP A 37 21.55 -12.85 -32.85
N PHE A 38 21.20 -13.68 -31.86
CA PHE A 38 20.43 -14.90 -32.09
C PHE A 38 19.05 -14.62 -32.70
N LEU A 39 18.34 -13.60 -32.21
CA LEU A 39 17.03 -13.20 -32.75
C LEU A 39 17.16 -12.60 -34.16
N ALA A 40 18.24 -11.88 -34.45
CA ALA A 40 18.52 -11.34 -35.78
C ALA A 40 18.80 -12.45 -36.81
N ASP A 41 19.50 -13.50 -36.40
CA ASP A 41 19.80 -14.67 -37.24
C ASP A 41 18.60 -15.60 -37.42
N HIS A 42 17.58 -15.50 -36.55
CA HIS A 42 16.37 -16.34 -36.57
C HIS A 42 15.10 -15.48 -36.59
N PRO A 43 14.81 -14.79 -37.71
CA PRO A 43 13.63 -13.93 -37.80
C PRO A 43 12.35 -14.75 -37.72
N MET A 44 11.39 -14.26 -36.93
CA MET A 44 10.10 -14.90 -36.77
C MET A 44 9.23 -14.68 -38.03
N PRO A 45 8.48 -15.70 -38.51
CA PRO A 45 7.57 -15.53 -39.64
C PRO A 45 6.55 -14.42 -39.40
N ALA A 46 6.23 -13.62 -40.42
CA ALA A 46 5.29 -12.50 -40.32
C ALA A 46 3.85 -12.90 -39.92
N GLU A 47 3.54 -14.19 -40.00
CA GLU A 47 2.25 -14.78 -39.64
C GLU A 47 2.14 -15.14 -38.14
N TRP A 48 3.25 -15.10 -37.41
CA TRP A 48 3.24 -15.30 -35.97
C TRP A 48 2.74 -14.01 -35.31
N GLU A 49 1.45 -13.97 -34.99
CA GLU A 49 0.88 -12.93 -34.12
C GLU A 49 1.59 -12.99 -32.76
N LEU A 50 2.42 -11.98 -32.49
CA LEU A 50 2.92 -11.75 -31.13
C LEU A 50 1.69 -11.51 -30.25
N SER A 51 1.47 -12.36 -29.24
CA SER A 51 0.46 -12.05 -28.24
C SER A 51 1.05 -10.96 -27.34
N ASP A 52 0.46 -9.76 -27.39
CA ASP A 52 0.76 -8.68 -26.45
C ASP A 52 0.22 -8.98 -25.03
N ASP A 53 -0.43 -10.13 -24.83
CA ASP A 53 -0.79 -10.68 -23.52
C ASP A 53 0.47 -11.16 -22.76
N LEU A 54 1.39 -10.25 -22.39
CA LEU A 54 2.30 -10.56 -21.30
C LEU A 54 1.51 -10.35 -19.98
N PRO A 55 1.40 -11.37 -19.12
CA PRO A 55 0.64 -11.27 -17.87
C PRO A 55 1.21 -10.24 -16.88
N ASP A 56 2.37 -9.66 -17.20
CA ASP A 56 3.13 -8.71 -16.40
C ASP A 56 3.39 -7.37 -17.16
N GLU A 57 2.71 -7.04 -18.27
CA GLU A 57 2.88 -5.72 -18.94
C GLU A 57 2.49 -4.53 -18.05
N ASP A 58 1.62 -4.76 -17.06
CA ASP A 58 1.28 -3.77 -16.02
C ASP A 58 2.47 -3.37 -15.14
N VAL A 59 3.63 -4.02 -15.26
CA VAL A 59 4.84 -3.72 -14.46
C VAL A 59 5.60 -2.47 -14.98
N LEU A 60 5.36 -2.02 -16.22
CA LEU A 60 6.10 -0.90 -16.82
C LEU A 60 5.43 0.47 -16.66
N VAL A 61 4.18 0.52 -16.20
CA VAL A 61 3.52 1.77 -15.81
C VAL A 61 3.25 1.74 -14.32
N ILE A 62 4.19 2.27 -13.53
CA ILE A 62 3.82 2.76 -12.20
C ILE A 62 2.98 4.01 -12.47
N GLU A 63 1.67 3.86 -12.69
CA GLU A 63 0.75 4.98 -12.48
C GLU A 63 0.90 5.34 -11.01
N VAL A 64 1.74 6.33 -10.71
CA VAL A 64 1.87 6.88 -9.37
C VAL A 64 0.58 7.67 -9.12
N THR A 65 -0.49 6.94 -8.80
CA THR A 65 -1.72 7.54 -8.33
C THR A 65 -1.37 8.36 -7.08
N PRO A 66 -1.78 9.64 -7.03
CA PRO A 66 -1.45 10.47 -5.88
C PRO A 66 -2.03 9.80 -4.62
N PRO A 67 -1.30 9.79 -3.49
CA PRO A 67 -1.83 9.23 -2.26
C PRO A 67 -3.11 9.94 -1.86
N TRP A 68 -4.00 9.22 -1.18
CA TRP A 68 -5.19 9.81 -0.59
C TRP A 68 -4.78 10.91 0.39
N LYS A 69 -5.65 11.91 0.54
CA LYS A 69 -5.47 12.95 1.55
C LYS A 69 -6.50 12.74 2.64
N MET A 70 -6.09 12.88 3.90
CA MET A 70 -6.97 12.89 5.05
C MET A 70 -6.86 14.23 5.75
N TYR A 71 -8.00 14.84 6.05
CA TYR A 71 -8.11 16.02 6.89
C TYR A 71 -8.84 15.63 8.17
N PHE A 72 -8.39 16.11 9.32
CA PHE A 72 -9.07 15.89 10.59
C PHE A 72 -9.24 17.22 11.34
N ASP A 73 -10.29 17.30 12.15
CA ASP A 73 -10.56 18.41 13.07
C ASP A 73 -11.36 17.88 14.27
N GLY A 74 -10.92 18.22 15.48
CA GLY A 74 -11.59 17.88 16.73
C GLY A 74 -12.18 19.09 17.44
N ALA A 75 -13.47 19.04 17.72
CA ALA A 75 -14.17 20.09 18.47
C ALA A 75 -14.56 19.61 19.87
N SER A 76 -14.37 20.45 20.88
CA SER A 76 -14.90 20.21 22.22
C SER A 76 -15.64 21.43 22.76
N HIS A 77 -16.76 21.15 23.41
CA HIS A 77 -17.61 22.11 24.10
C HIS A 77 -18.06 21.55 25.46
N LYS A 78 -18.64 22.42 26.31
CA LYS A 78 -19.16 22.01 27.63
C LYS A 78 -20.27 20.93 27.54
N GLU A 79 -21.00 20.93 26.44
CA GLU A 79 -22.15 20.05 26.19
C GLU A 79 -21.77 18.75 25.46
N GLY A 80 -20.53 18.63 24.98
CA GLY A 80 -20.08 17.46 24.24
C GLY A 80 -18.85 17.75 23.38
N ALA A 81 -18.30 16.70 22.79
CA ALA A 81 -17.19 16.80 21.86
C ALA A 81 -17.49 16.00 20.58
N GLY A 82 -16.78 16.33 19.51
CA GLY A 82 -16.94 15.71 18.21
C GLY A 82 -15.64 15.67 17.43
N ALA A 83 -15.61 14.80 16.43
CA ALA A 83 -14.50 14.60 15.53
C ALA A 83 -14.99 14.62 14.08
N GLY A 84 -14.34 15.41 13.24
CA GLY A 84 -14.53 15.45 11.80
C GLY A 84 -13.34 14.85 11.09
N VAL A 85 -13.59 14.03 10.07
CA VAL A 85 -12.57 13.48 9.18
C VAL A 85 -13.06 13.59 7.74
N VAL A 86 -12.18 13.99 6.82
CA VAL A 86 -12.48 14.04 5.39
C VAL A 86 -11.37 13.34 4.63
N PHE A 87 -11.72 12.34 3.83
CA PHE A 87 -10.80 11.77 2.85
C PHE A 87 -11.02 12.39 1.48
N VAL A 88 -9.93 12.59 0.76
CA VAL A 88 -9.93 12.92 -0.67
C VAL A 88 -9.18 11.81 -1.40
N THR A 89 -9.90 11.09 -2.27
CA THR A 89 -9.34 9.98 -3.04
C THR A 89 -8.35 10.48 -4.10
N SER A 90 -7.59 9.56 -4.70
CA SER A 90 -6.70 9.87 -5.81
C SER A 90 -7.44 10.47 -7.02
N GLU A 91 -8.71 10.12 -7.18
CA GLU A 91 -9.62 10.60 -8.23
C GLU A 91 -10.29 11.94 -7.87
N GLY A 92 -10.09 12.43 -6.65
CA GLY A 92 -10.63 13.70 -6.17
C GLY A 92 -12.01 13.59 -5.52
N GLU A 93 -12.51 12.38 -5.27
CA GLU A 93 -13.77 12.18 -4.53
C GLU A 93 -13.60 12.56 -3.06
N VAL A 94 -14.62 13.16 -2.46
CA VAL A 94 -14.61 13.63 -1.06
C VAL A 94 -15.51 12.73 -0.21
N LEU A 95 -14.93 12.13 0.83
CA LEU A 95 -15.61 11.22 1.75
C LEU A 95 -15.61 11.81 3.17
N PRO A 96 -16.68 12.51 3.58
CA PRO A 96 -16.78 13.12 4.90
C PRO A 96 -17.29 12.13 5.96
N TYR A 97 -16.72 12.21 7.15
CA TYR A 97 -17.10 11.47 8.34
C TYR A 97 -17.20 12.42 9.54
N SER A 98 -18.20 12.18 10.39
CA SER A 98 -18.40 12.95 11.62
C SER A 98 -18.79 12.02 12.76
N PHE A 99 -18.17 12.19 13.91
CA PHE A 99 -18.37 11.36 15.09
C PHE A 99 -18.68 12.23 16.29
N THR A 100 -19.61 11.77 17.13
CA THR A 100 -19.82 12.33 18.47
C THR A 100 -18.95 11.55 19.45
N LEU A 101 -18.11 12.27 20.19
CA LEU A 101 -17.26 11.69 21.22
C LEU A 101 -18.11 11.48 22.47
N THR A 102 -18.08 10.25 23.02
CA THR A 102 -18.96 9.84 24.14
C THR A 102 -18.59 10.49 25.46
N GLN A 103 -17.36 10.99 25.58
CA GLN A 103 -16.85 11.64 26.78
C GLN A 103 -16.50 13.10 26.49
N ASN A 104 -16.81 13.97 27.44
CA ASN A 104 -16.29 15.33 27.41
C ASN A 104 -14.77 15.30 27.53
N CYS A 105 -14.10 15.98 26.63
CA CYS A 105 -12.64 16.03 26.57
C CYS A 105 -12.15 17.45 26.34
N SER A 106 -10.84 17.69 26.39
CA SER A 106 -10.29 18.99 25.96
C SER A 106 -10.25 19.09 24.43
N ASN A 107 -10.10 20.30 23.88
CA ASN A 107 -9.93 20.48 22.43
C ASN A 107 -8.77 19.62 21.89
N ASN A 108 -7.60 19.67 22.54
CA ASN A 108 -6.45 18.87 22.11
C ASN A 108 -6.72 17.36 22.13
N VAL A 109 -7.54 16.87 23.06
CA VAL A 109 -7.95 15.45 23.09
C VAL A 109 -8.92 15.15 21.94
N ALA A 110 -9.87 16.04 21.65
CA ALA A 110 -10.77 15.88 20.51
C ALA A 110 -10.00 15.81 19.19
N GLU A 111 -8.99 16.65 19.04
CA GLU A 111 -8.10 16.70 17.86
C GLU A 111 -7.34 15.39 17.66
N TYR A 112 -6.73 14.88 18.74
CA TYR A 112 -6.10 13.56 18.72
C TYR A 112 -7.09 12.45 18.38
N GLN A 113 -8.30 12.49 18.94
CA GLN A 113 -9.33 11.49 18.64
C GLN A 113 -9.80 11.56 17.19
N ALA A 114 -9.94 12.75 16.61
CA ALA A 114 -10.27 12.92 15.19
C ALA A 114 -9.17 12.33 14.29
N LEU A 115 -7.90 12.61 14.59
CA LEU A 115 -6.78 11.99 13.90
C LEU A 115 -6.82 10.46 13.99
N ILE A 116 -6.95 9.93 15.21
CA ILE A 116 -6.93 8.49 15.47
C ILE A 116 -8.05 7.77 14.72
N LEU A 117 -9.29 8.28 14.82
CA LEU A 117 -10.44 7.73 14.10
C LEU A 117 -10.20 7.72 12.59
N GLY A 118 -9.63 8.80 12.04
CA GLY A 118 -9.27 8.84 10.63
C GLY A 118 -8.21 7.81 10.25
N LEU A 119 -7.16 7.64 11.06
CA LEU A 119 -6.13 6.63 10.82
C LEU A 119 -6.71 5.21 10.87
N GLU A 120 -7.56 4.91 11.85
CA GLU A 120 -8.23 3.60 11.96
C GLU A 120 -9.08 3.30 10.71
N ILE A 121 -9.87 4.27 10.25
CA ILE A 121 -10.66 4.12 9.01
C ILE A 121 -9.75 3.87 7.80
N ALA A 122 -8.64 4.58 7.69
CA ALA A 122 -7.70 4.42 6.58
C ALA A 122 -7.03 3.03 6.58
N VAL A 123 -6.66 2.53 7.76
CA VAL A 123 -6.09 1.19 7.94
C VAL A 123 -7.12 0.11 7.60
N ASP A 124 -8.35 0.24 8.11
CA ASP A 124 -9.45 -0.71 7.83
C ASP A 124 -9.80 -0.74 6.35
N ALA A 125 -9.79 0.41 5.68
CA ALA A 125 -10.01 0.54 4.25
C ALA A 125 -8.78 0.14 3.39
N LYS A 126 -7.65 -0.20 4.02
CA LYS A 126 -6.36 -0.51 3.38
C LYS A 126 -5.88 0.58 2.41
N GLN A 127 -6.17 1.84 2.74
CA GLN A 127 -5.81 3.00 1.93
C GLN A 127 -4.50 3.62 2.42
N LEU A 128 -3.39 3.02 1.99
CA LEU A 128 -2.03 3.52 2.21
C LEU A 128 -1.26 3.47 0.88
N PRO A 129 -0.43 4.49 0.55
CA PRO A 129 -0.01 5.61 1.39
C PRO A 129 -1.03 6.77 1.52
N LEU A 130 -1.00 7.49 2.65
CA LEU A 130 -1.90 8.59 3.01
C LEU A 130 -1.13 9.88 3.34
N LYS A 131 -1.65 11.04 2.91
CA LYS A 131 -1.19 12.36 3.36
C LYS A 131 -2.18 12.95 4.36
N VAL A 132 -1.74 13.13 5.61
CA VAL A 132 -2.59 13.59 6.71
C VAL A 132 -2.39 15.09 6.97
N TYR A 133 -3.49 15.81 7.15
CA TYR A 133 -3.53 17.24 7.43
C TYR A 133 -4.45 17.50 8.62
N GLY A 134 -4.05 18.41 9.49
CA GLY A 134 -4.87 18.94 10.58
C GLY A 134 -4.48 20.39 10.82
N ASP A 135 -5.40 21.17 11.38
CA ASP A 135 -5.19 22.58 11.73
C ASP A 135 -4.59 22.76 13.15
N SER A 136 -4.64 21.70 13.98
CA SER A 136 -4.01 21.67 15.29
C SER A 136 -2.48 21.62 15.22
N GLN A 137 -1.85 22.81 15.28
CA GLN A 137 -0.39 22.93 15.32
C GLN A 137 0.25 22.10 16.45
N LEU A 138 -0.42 21.97 17.59
CA LEU A 138 0.08 21.17 18.71
C LEU A 138 0.17 19.68 18.36
N VAL A 139 -0.92 19.10 17.86
CA VAL A 139 -0.99 17.66 17.53
C VAL A 139 0.00 17.32 16.42
N VAL A 140 -0.01 18.12 15.35
CA VAL A 140 0.89 17.94 14.20
C VAL A 140 2.35 18.01 14.64
N ASN A 141 2.75 19.03 15.41
CA ASN A 141 4.14 19.18 15.82
C ASN A 141 4.57 18.14 16.86
N GLN A 142 3.66 17.63 17.69
CA GLN A 142 3.98 16.53 18.61
C GLN A 142 4.26 15.24 17.83
N LEU A 143 3.43 14.89 16.84
CA LEU A 143 3.63 13.71 15.99
C LEU A 143 4.89 13.79 15.13
N LEU A 144 5.23 14.98 14.63
CA LEU A 144 6.49 15.24 13.95
C LEU A 144 7.71 15.24 14.89
N GLY A 145 7.51 15.11 16.21
CA GLY A 145 8.59 15.14 17.21
C GLY A 145 9.21 16.52 17.43
N LEU A 146 8.60 17.58 16.88
CA LEU A 146 9.04 18.96 17.06
C LEU A 146 8.66 19.49 18.45
N TYR A 147 7.51 19.05 18.97
CA TYR A 147 7.00 19.42 20.30
C TYR A 147 6.98 18.22 21.23
N GLU A 148 7.34 18.44 22.49
CA GLU A 148 7.24 17.44 23.55
C GLU A 148 5.78 17.34 24.07
N VAL A 149 5.35 16.11 24.37
CA VAL A 149 4.06 15.86 25.02
C VAL A 149 4.21 16.01 26.53
N LYS A 150 4.02 17.23 27.02
CA LYS A 150 4.17 17.54 28.46
C LYS A 150 2.99 17.10 29.32
N LYS A 151 1.79 17.05 28.75
CA LYS A 151 0.59 16.70 29.49
C LYS A 151 0.41 15.18 29.54
N PRO A 152 0.39 14.54 30.72
CA PRO A 152 0.25 13.09 30.82
C PRO A 152 -1.03 12.55 30.18
N GLU A 153 -2.12 13.34 30.19
CA GLU A 153 -3.40 13.00 29.57
C GLU A 153 -3.32 12.82 28.04
N LEU A 154 -2.34 13.44 27.38
CA LEU A 154 -2.16 13.35 25.92
C LEU A 154 -1.24 12.20 25.51
N LEU A 155 -0.42 11.65 26.43
CA LEU A 155 0.53 10.59 26.12
C LEU A 155 -0.13 9.33 25.54
N PRO A 156 -1.26 8.82 26.07
CA PRO A 156 -1.91 7.64 25.49
C PRO A 156 -2.31 7.85 24.04
N TYR A 157 -2.88 9.01 23.72
CA TYR A 157 -3.30 9.34 22.36
C TYR A 157 -2.12 9.55 21.41
N HIS A 158 -1.07 10.24 21.87
CA HIS A 158 0.12 10.46 21.08
C HIS A 158 0.83 9.15 20.73
N ASN A 159 0.97 8.24 21.70
CA ASN A 159 1.60 6.94 21.48
C ASN A 159 0.77 6.11 20.51
N TYR A 160 -0.55 6.03 20.73
CA TYR A 160 -1.43 5.24 19.86
C TYR A 160 -1.47 5.76 18.42
N ALA A 161 -1.44 7.08 18.22
CA ALA A 161 -1.42 7.67 16.87
C ALA A 161 -0.09 7.48 16.12
N LYS A 162 0.98 7.06 16.83
CA LYS A 162 2.33 6.89 16.27
C LYS A 162 2.67 5.42 15.98
N ASP A 163 1.99 4.49 16.66
CA ASP A 163 2.13 3.05 16.47
C ASP A 163 1.60 2.60 15.09
#